data_AF-A0A8X7XRM7-F1
#
_entry.id   AF-A0A8X7XRM7-F1
#
_cell.length_a   1.000
_cell.length_b   1.000
_cell.length_c   1.000
_cell.angle_alpha   90.00
_cell.angle_beta   90.00
_cell.angle_gamma   90.00
#
_symmetry.space_group_name_H-M   'P 1'
#
loop_
_entity.id
_entity.type
_entity.pdbx_description
1 polymer ?
#
loop_
_entity_poly.entity_id
_entity_poly.type
_entity_poly.pdbx_seq_one_letter_code
_entity_poly.pdbx_strand_id
1 'polypeptide(L)'
;MFELREKEKVRTEDAIIYMLHRSLSHLDRGSGAVRIMFLDFSSAFNTIQPLLLRDKLTEMGVDSHLVAWIVDYLTDRPQYLRLGNCRSDIVFSNTGAPQGTVLSPVLFNLYTSDFQYDSESCHVQKFTDDTAIVGCIRSEQEEEYRKLIKDFVKWCDSNHLHLNTSKTKELVMDFRRLRPLMDPVIIRGDCVQRVQTYKYLGVQLDDKLDWTANTDALCKKGQSRLYFLRRLASFNICSKMLLMFYQTNVLSALFYAVVCWGSIMKNPGHPLYSVISRQRSSFSDRLLSLSCSTDRLKRSFLPHNMRLFNSTRVSKC
;
A
#
# COMPACT_ATOMS: atom_id res chain seq x y z
N MET A 1 -1.12 17.68 -1.47
CA MET A 1 0.27 17.60 -0.99
C MET A 1 0.41 16.39 -0.06
N PHE A 2 0.72 15.22 -0.63
CA PHE A 2 1.12 14.03 0.14
C PHE A 2 2.57 13.71 -0.18
N GLU A 3 3.45 14.61 0.25
CA GLU A 3 4.85 14.29 0.42
C GLU A 3 4.99 13.71 1.83
N LEU A 4 5.42 12.45 1.92
CA LEU A 4 5.62 11.71 3.17
C LEU A 4 6.83 12.29 3.93
N ARG A 5 6.65 13.47 4.50
CA ARG A 5 7.58 14.08 5.44
C ARG A 5 7.46 13.38 6.78
N GLU A 6 8.62 13.04 7.33
CA GLU A 6 8.88 12.29 8.55
C GLU A 6 8.46 13.04 9.84
N LYS A 7 7.25 13.61 9.90
CA LYS A 7 6.77 14.36 11.07
C LYS A 7 5.45 13.91 11.71
N GLU A 8 4.79 12.90 11.18
CA GLU A 8 3.81 12.08 11.91
C GLU A 8 3.91 10.65 11.37
N LYS A 9 3.78 9.64 12.23
CA LYS A 9 4.03 8.24 11.88
C LYS A 9 2.89 7.71 10.99
N VAL A 10 2.90 8.10 9.71
CA VAL A 10 1.93 7.65 8.69
C VAL A 10 2.01 6.13 8.62
N ARG A 11 0.89 5.48 8.87
CA ARG A 11 0.79 4.03 8.89
C ARG A 11 0.27 3.53 7.56
N THR A 12 0.42 2.23 7.36
CA THR A 12 -0.12 1.53 6.20
C THR A 12 -1.63 1.79 6.04
N GLU A 13 -2.36 1.87 7.16
CA GLU A 13 -3.79 2.18 7.15
C GLU A 13 -4.09 3.56 6.56
N ASP A 14 -3.29 4.57 6.84
CA ASP A 14 -3.53 5.95 6.38
C ASP A 14 -3.45 6.03 4.85
N ALA A 15 -2.49 5.32 4.26
CA ALA A 15 -2.35 5.22 2.81
C ALA A 15 -3.59 4.57 2.17
N ILE A 16 -4.06 3.46 2.73
CA ILE A 16 -5.26 2.77 2.23
C ILE A 16 -6.50 3.66 2.40
N ILE A 17 -6.66 4.30 3.57
CA ILE A 17 -7.78 5.20 3.86
C ILE A 17 -7.80 6.37 2.89
N TYR A 18 -6.65 6.99 2.60
CA TYR A 18 -6.57 8.11 1.68
C TYR A 18 -7.02 7.71 0.26
N MET A 19 -6.52 6.58 -0.25
CA MET A 19 -6.92 6.03 -1.55
C MET A 19 -8.43 5.76 -1.60
N LEU A 20 -8.95 5.05 -0.59
CA LEU A 20 -10.37 4.71 -0.50
C LEU A 20 -11.24 5.95 -0.39
N HIS A 21 -10.85 6.93 0.42
CA HIS A 21 -11.58 8.17 0.60
C HIS A 21 -11.71 8.92 -0.73
N ARG A 22 -10.62 9.10 -1.48
CA ARG A 22 -10.66 9.73 -2.82
C ARG A 22 -11.55 8.95 -3.78
N SER A 23 -11.40 7.63 -3.80
CA SER A 23 -12.14 6.74 -4.70
C SER A 23 -13.64 6.78 -4.43
N LEU A 24 -14.04 6.58 -3.18
CA LEU A 24 -15.44 6.59 -2.75
C LEU A 24 -16.09 7.97 -2.93
N SER A 25 -15.42 9.04 -2.51
CA SER A 25 -15.91 10.42 -2.69
C SER A 25 -16.22 10.75 -4.15
N HIS A 26 -15.44 10.20 -5.09
CA HIS A 26 -15.70 10.35 -6.51
C HIS A 26 -16.87 9.50 -6.99
N LEU A 27 -16.90 8.21 -6.62
CA LEU A 27 -17.95 7.27 -7.00
C LEU A 27 -19.33 7.70 -6.48
N ASP A 28 -19.41 8.33 -5.31
CA ASP A 28 -20.65 8.81 -4.71
C ASP A 28 -21.33 9.94 -5.50
N ARG A 29 -20.54 10.69 -6.29
CA ARG A 29 -21.05 11.72 -7.21
C ARG A 29 -21.76 11.11 -8.43
N GLY A 30 -21.59 9.80 -8.67
CA GLY A 30 -22.39 9.02 -9.62
C GLY A 30 -22.08 9.21 -11.10
N SER A 31 -21.04 9.97 -11.46
CA SER A 31 -20.75 10.35 -12.86
C SER A 31 -19.42 9.84 -13.42
N GLY A 32 -18.73 8.93 -12.72
CA GLY A 32 -17.41 8.47 -13.14
C GLY A 32 -17.03 7.07 -12.65
N ALA A 33 -15.84 6.65 -13.07
CA ALA A 33 -15.19 5.43 -12.63
C ALA A 33 -13.87 5.78 -11.93
N VAL A 34 -13.36 4.87 -11.11
CA VAL A 34 -12.03 4.97 -10.51
C VAL A 34 -11.15 3.88 -11.11
N ARG A 35 -9.99 4.25 -11.64
CA ARG A 35 -8.95 3.32 -12.07
C ARG A 35 -7.77 3.44 -11.11
N ILE A 36 -7.26 2.31 -10.65
CA ILE A 36 -6.09 2.25 -9.78
C ILE A 36 -5.07 1.36 -10.47
N MET A 37 -3.93 1.95 -10.85
CA MET A 37 -2.80 1.23 -11.41
C MET A 37 -1.84 0.90 -10.28
N PHE A 38 -1.72 -0.37 -9.91
CA PHE A 38 -0.72 -0.84 -8.97
C PHE A 38 0.55 -1.19 -9.73
N LEU A 39 1.64 -0.51 -9.38
CA LEU A 39 2.93 -0.58 -10.05
C LEU A 39 3.90 -1.33 -9.14
N ASP A 40 4.62 -2.29 -9.71
CA ASP A 40 5.60 -3.12 -9.01
C ASP A 40 6.95 -2.93 -9.69
N PHE A 41 7.98 -2.68 -8.88
CA PHE A 41 9.35 -2.57 -9.37
C PHE A 41 10.07 -3.90 -9.25
N SER A 42 10.72 -4.32 -10.32
CA SER A 42 11.66 -5.43 -10.30
C SER A 42 12.87 -5.06 -9.47
N SER A 43 12.90 -5.54 -8.23
CA SER A 43 14.06 -5.40 -7.33
C SER A 43 14.44 -3.94 -7.04
N ALA A 44 13.45 -3.15 -6.61
CA ALA A 44 13.53 -1.69 -6.39
C ALA A 44 14.78 -1.17 -5.67
N PHE A 45 15.21 -1.84 -4.59
CA PHE A 45 16.40 -1.42 -3.84
C PHE A 45 17.70 -1.67 -4.59
N ASN A 46 17.74 -2.67 -5.47
CA ASN A 46 18.96 -3.03 -6.21
C ASN A 46 19.19 -2.11 -7.43
N THR A 47 18.21 -1.29 -7.81
CA THR A 47 18.27 -0.44 -9.01
C THR A 47 18.76 0.99 -8.73
N ILE A 48 18.90 1.38 -7.46
CA ILE A 48 19.37 2.72 -7.07
C ILE A 48 20.74 3.00 -7.71
N GLN A 49 20.83 4.07 -8.48
CA GLN A 49 22.10 4.52 -9.07
C GLN A 49 22.76 5.55 -8.14
N PRO A 50 23.96 5.29 -7.58
CA PRO A 50 24.58 6.18 -6.60
C PRO A 50 24.83 7.60 -7.12
N LEU A 51 25.25 7.74 -8.38
CA LEU A 51 25.47 9.04 -9.01
C LEU A 51 24.19 9.84 -9.20
N LEU A 52 23.10 9.18 -9.61
CA LEU A 52 21.80 9.86 -9.75
C LEU A 52 21.23 10.24 -8.38
N LEU A 53 21.39 9.36 -7.38
CA LEU A 53 20.99 9.68 -6.01
C LEU A 53 21.78 10.87 -5.47
N ARG A 54 23.10 10.92 -5.71
CA ARG A 54 23.95 12.07 -5.34
C ARG A 54 23.37 13.37 -5.87
N ASP A 55 23.06 13.41 -7.17
CA ASP A 55 22.56 14.62 -7.83
C ASP A 55 21.21 15.07 -7.22
N LYS A 56 20.32 14.12 -6.94
CA LYS A 56 19.04 14.38 -6.23
C LYS A 56 19.26 14.91 -4.82
N LEU A 57 20.18 14.31 -4.05
CA LEU A 57 20.48 14.76 -2.69
C LEU A 57 21.11 16.16 -2.67
N THR A 58 21.96 16.47 -3.65
CA THR A 58 22.52 17.81 -3.83
C THR A 58 21.42 18.82 -4.16
N GLU A 59 20.47 18.49 -5.04
CA GLU A 59 19.31 19.34 -5.35
C GLU A 59 18.41 19.57 -4.13
N MET A 60 18.27 18.57 -3.25
CA MET A 60 17.56 18.70 -1.98
C MET A 60 18.29 19.53 -0.92
N GLY A 61 19.53 19.97 -1.18
CA GLY A 61 20.33 20.75 -0.24
C GLY A 61 20.90 19.92 0.92
N VAL A 62 21.10 18.61 0.72
CA VAL A 62 21.76 17.74 1.70
C VAL A 62 23.25 18.10 1.78
N ASP A 63 23.81 18.10 3.00
CA ASP A 63 25.21 18.40 3.25
C ASP A 63 26.17 17.56 2.38
N SER A 64 27.19 18.21 1.82
CA SER A 64 28.13 17.59 0.87
C SER A 64 28.92 16.42 1.47
N HIS A 65 29.26 16.46 2.76
CA HIS A 65 29.95 15.35 3.42
C HIS A 65 29.03 14.15 3.61
N LEU A 66 27.78 14.40 3.98
CA LEU A 66 26.77 13.34 4.06
C LEU A 66 26.50 12.71 2.69
N VAL A 67 26.39 13.52 1.63
CA VAL A 67 26.23 13.02 0.26
C VAL A 67 27.43 12.16 -0.14
N ALA A 68 28.66 12.61 0.11
CA ALA A 68 29.86 11.84 -0.18
C ALA A 68 29.88 10.51 0.57
N TRP A 69 29.50 10.52 1.86
CA TRP A 69 29.37 9.31 2.67
C TRP A 69 28.30 8.35 2.14
N ILE A 70 27.14 8.85 1.69
CA ILE A 70 26.10 8.00 1.09
C ILE A 70 26.60 7.37 -0.20
N VAL A 71 27.31 8.12 -1.05
CA VAL A 71 27.88 7.58 -2.29
C VAL A 71 28.90 6.48 -1.97
N ASP A 72 29.84 6.75 -1.08
CA ASP A 72 30.84 5.77 -0.62
C ASP A 72 30.18 4.51 -0.03
N TYR A 73 29.15 4.69 0.80
CA TYR A 73 28.34 3.59 1.33
C TYR A 73 27.67 2.75 0.23
N LEU A 74 27.41 3.34 -0.95
CA LEU A 74 26.71 2.67 -2.04
C LEU A 74 27.64 2.07 -3.13
N THR A 75 28.90 2.45 -3.17
CA THR A 75 29.87 2.05 -4.20
C THR A 75 30.94 1.09 -3.67
N ASP A 76 31.58 0.36 -4.58
CA ASP A 76 32.71 -0.56 -4.35
C ASP A 76 32.54 -1.52 -3.18
N ARG A 77 31.29 -1.98 -2.97
CA ARG A 77 30.97 -2.90 -1.88
C ARG A 77 31.33 -4.33 -2.26
N PRO A 78 32.27 -4.99 -1.56
CA PRO A 78 32.58 -6.39 -1.80
C PRO A 78 31.46 -7.29 -1.28
N GLN A 79 31.00 -8.22 -2.11
CA GLN A 79 30.00 -9.23 -1.78
C GLN A 79 30.50 -10.61 -2.20
N TYR A 80 30.18 -11.63 -1.41
CA TYR A 80 30.47 -13.03 -1.74
C TYR A 80 29.41 -13.93 -1.09
N LEU A 81 29.21 -15.12 -1.67
CA LEU A 81 28.34 -16.15 -1.13
C LEU A 81 29.15 -17.08 -0.23
N ARG A 82 28.60 -17.45 0.93
CA ARG A 82 29.19 -18.46 1.81
C ARG A 82 28.20 -19.60 2.03
N LEU A 83 28.58 -20.81 1.65
CA LEU A 83 27.83 -22.03 1.91
C LEU A 83 28.67 -22.95 2.80
N GLY A 84 28.38 -22.95 4.10
CA GLY A 84 29.18 -23.65 5.11
C GLY A 84 30.61 -23.10 5.17
N ASN A 85 31.57 -23.94 4.77
CA ASN A 85 33.00 -23.60 4.72
C ASN A 85 33.46 -23.12 3.33
N CYS A 86 32.62 -23.20 2.31
CA CYS A 86 32.95 -22.72 0.97
C CYS A 86 32.60 -21.24 0.83
N ARG A 87 33.44 -20.49 0.11
CA ARG A 87 33.22 -19.08 -0.27
C ARG A 87 33.29 -18.96 -1.79
N SER A 88 32.43 -18.13 -2.37
CA SER A 88 32.59 -17.71 -3.76
C SER A 88 33.69 -16.66 -3.89
N ASP A 89 34.01 -16.33 -5.14
CA ASP A 89 34.77 -15.13 -5.46
C ASP A 89 34.05 -13.86 -4.98
N ILE A 90 34.83 -12.81 -4.76
CA ILE A 90 34.33 -11.48 -4.38
C ILE A 90 33.83 -10.77 -5.63
N VAL A 91 32.61 -10.28 -5.57
CA VAL A 91 31.99 -9.41 -6.58
C VAL A 91 31.78 -8.03 -5.97
N PHE A 92 32.14 -6.98 -6.69
CA PHE A 92 31.90 -5.61 -6.24
C PHE A 92 30.54 -5.11 -6.74
N SER A 93 29.76 -4.51 -5.83
CA SER A 93 28.45 -3.95 -6.12
C SER A 93 28.52 -2.44 -6.08
N ASN A 94 28.23 -1.82 -7.24
CA ASN A 94 28.23 -0.38 -7.47
C ASN A 94 26.82 0.20 -7.71
N THR A 95 25.80 -0.63 -7.56
CA THR A 95 24.39 -0.27 -7.76
C THR A 95 23.54 -0.86 -6.66
N GLY A 96 22.45 -0.17 -6.36
CA GLY A 96 21.50 -0.57 -5.34
C GLY A 96 21.97 -0.28 -3.93
N ALA A 97 21.04 -0.41 -2.98
CA ALA A 97 21.32 -0.34 -1.55
C ALA A 97 21.32 -1.75 -0.94
N PRO A 98 22.13 -2.02 0.10
CA PRO A 98 22.22 -3.36 0.69
C PRO A 98 20.87 -3.79 1.30
N GLN A 99 20.38 -4.97 0.96
CA GLN A 99 19.11 -5.46 1.50
C GLN A 99 19.22 -5.74 3.00
N GLY A 100 18.18 -5.41 3.76
CA GLY A 100 18.12 -5.62 5.20
C GLY A 100 18.80 -4.54 6.04
N THR A 101 19.27 -3.44 5.44
CA THR A 101 19.75 -2.28 6.20
C THR A 101 18.62 -1.28 6.46
N VAL A 102 18.70 -0.58 7.58
CA VAL A 102 17.72 0.46 7.97
C VAL A 102 17.72 1.63 6.99
N LEU A 103 18.85 1.87 6.32
CA LEU A 103 19.04 3.00 5.41
C LEU A 103 18.43 2.75 4.02
N SER A 104 18.36 1.50 3.54
CA SER A 104 17.85 1.18 2.19
C SER A 104 16.44 1.70 1.89
N PRO A 105 15.44 1.55 2.79
CA PRO A 105 14.12 2.18 2.63
C PRO A 105 14.17 3.70 2.51
N VAL A 106 15.00 4.35 3.32
CA VAL A 106 15.15 5.82 3.32
C VAL A 106 15.76 6.29 2.01
N LEU A 107 16.83 5.64 1.55
CA LEU A 107 17.48 5.99 0.28
C LEU A 107 16.56 5.76 -0.91
N PHE A 108 15.73 4.71 -0.89
CA PHE A 108 14.75 4.49 -1.95
C PHE A 108 13.65 5.57 -1.97
N ASN A 109 13.17 5.98 -0.80
CA ASN A 109 12.23 7.09 -0.70
C ASN A 109 12.83 8.40 -1.25
N LEU A 110 14.07 8.72 -0.90
CA LEU A 110 14.78 9.90 -1.43
C LEU A 110 15.05 9.77 -2.93
N TYR A 111 15.40 8.57 -3.41
CA TYR A 111 15.63 8.31 -4.82
C TYR A 111 14.38 8.53 -5.68
N THR A 112 13.21 8.28 -5.11
CA THR A 112 11.94 8.36 -5.84
C THR A 112 11.11 9.60 -5.52
N SER A 113 11.57 10.50 -4.65
CA SER A 113 10.74 11.59 -4.12
C SER A 113 10.45 12.72 -5.11
N ASP A 114 11.26 12.86 -6.17
CA ASP A 114 11.14 13.88 -7.22
C ASP A 114 9.94 13.68 -8.14
N PHE A 115 9.42 12.44 -8.27
CA PHE A 115 8.18 12.22 -9.02
C PHE A 115 6.96 12.36 -8.13
N GLN A 116 6.26 13.47 -8.24
CA GLN A 116 5.02 13.72 -7.50
C GLN A 116 3.93 14.17 -8.47
N TYR A 117 2.71 13.71 -8.22
CA TYR A 117 1.54 14.16 -8.96
C TYR A 117 0.32 14.11 -8.07
N ASP A 118 -0.41 15.21 -7.97
CA ASP A 118 -1.62 15.35 -7.17
C ASP A 118 -2.53 16.42 -7.81
N SER A 119 -3.62 15.98 -8.40
CA SER A 119 -4.67 16.81 -8.99
C SER A 119 -6.03 16.42 -8.39
N GLU A 120 -7.10 17.08 -8.82
CA GLU A 120 -8.46 16.70 -8.43
C GLU A 120 -8.86 15.31 -8.95
N SER A 121 -8.39 14.94 -10.15
CA SER A 121 -8.75 13.69 -10.80
C SER A 121 -7.72 12.60 -10.53
N CYS A 122 -6.43 12.90 -10.55
CA CYS A 122 -5.37 11.89 -10.50
C CYS A 122 -4.35 12.18 -9.40
N HIS A 123 -3.82 11.13 -8.76
CA HIS A 123 -2.69 11.27 -7.86
C HIS A 123 -1.79 10.03 -7.89
N VAL A 124 -0.53 10.23 -7.56
CA VAL A 124 0.44 9.17 -7.31
C VAL A 124 0.54 8.96 -5.81
N GLN A 125 0.36 7.71 -5.39
CA GLN A 125 0.58 7.29 -4.01
C GLN A 125 1.77 6.36 -3.96
N LYS A 126 2.70 6.64 -3.05
CA LYS A 126 3.88 5.83 -2.80
C LYS A 126 3.87 5.39 -1.35
N PHE A 127 4.12 4.11 -1.10
CA PHE A 127 4.36 3.58 0.22
C PHE A 127 5.53 2.60 0.10
N THR A 128 6.73 3.05 0.49
CA THR A 128 7.99 2.36 0.20
C THR A 128 8.12 2.05 -1.30
N ASP A 129 8.23 0.77 -1.65
CA ASP A 129 8.28 0.22 -3.00
C ASP A 129 6.89 0.02 -3.64
N ASP A 130 5.81 -0.01 -2.86
CA ASP A 130 4.44 -0.07 -3.40
C ASP A 130 4.03 1.29 -3.97
N THR A 131 3.81 1.37 -5.27
CA THR A 131 3.32 2.59 -5.94
C THR A 131 1.96 2.35 -6.57
N ALA A 132 1.02 3.27 -6.36
CA ALA A 132 -0.28 3.26 -7.00
C ALA A 132 -0.55 4.59 -7.70
N ILE A 133 -1.06 4.56 -8.94
CA ILE A 133 -1.62 5.73 -9.61
C ILE A 133 -3.13 5.60 -9.60
N VAL A 134 -3.80 6.54 -8.93
CA VAL A 134 -5.25 6.57 -8.80
C VAL A 134 -5.81 7.65 -9.73
N GLY A 135 -6.72 7.25 -10.63
CA GLY A 135 -7.45 8.14 -11.51
C GLY A 135 -8.95 8.08 -11.23
N CYS A 136 -9.51 9.18 -10.76
CA CYS A 136 -10.94 9.45 -10.64
C CYS A 136 -11.44 10.03 -11.96
N ILE A 137 -11.90 9.15 -12.86
CA ILE A 137 -12.15 9.47 -14.26
C ILE A 137 -13.62 9.78 -14.49
N ARG A 138 -13.87 10.94 -15.09
CA ARG A 138 -15.09 11.23 -15.88
C ARG A 138 -14.75 11.08 -17.36
N SER A 139 -15.74 10.92 -18.23
CA SER A 139 -15.52 10.59 -19.65
C SER A 139 -14.49 11.50 -20.37
N GLU A 140 -14.33 12.75 -19.93
CA GLU A 140 -13.39 13.75 -20.49
C GLU A 140 -11.99 13.75 -19.86
N GLN A 141 -11.78 13.01 -18.76
CA GLN A 141 -10.58 13.09 -17.91
C GLN A 141 -9.66 11.86 -18.04
N GLU A 142 -9.95 10.94 -18.97
CA GLU A 142 -9.14 9.74 -19.18
C GLU A 142 -7.74 10.07 -19.70
N GLU A 143 -7.60 11.16 -20.47
CA GLU A 143 -6.32 11.61 -21.02
C GLU A 143 -5.30 11.96 -19.94
N GLU A 144 -5.74 12.60 -18.85
CA GLU A 144 -4.88 12.97 -17.72
C GLU A 144 -4.25 11.72 -17.08
N TYR A 145 -5.08 10.70 -16.81
CA TYR A 145 -4.64 9.44 -16.22
C TYR A 145 -3.63 8.71 -17.12
N ARG A 146 -3.92 8.62 -18.43
CA ARG A 146 -3.03 7.97 -19.40
C ARG A 146 -1.71 8.73 -19.55
N LYS A 147 -1.77 10.06 -19.60
CA LYS A 147 -0.57 10.92 -19.66
C LYS A 147 0.29 10.73 -18.42
N LEU A 148 -0.31 10.75 -17.23
CA LEU A 148 0.39 10.52 -15.97
C LEU A 148 1.12 9.16 -15.96
N ILE A 149 0.47 8.09 -16.41
CA ILE A 149 1.11 6.77 -16.50
C ILE A 149 2.29 6.81 -17.48
N LYS A 150 2.14 7.45 -18.64
CA LYS A 150 3.21 7.58 -19.63
C LYS A 150 4.40 8.36 -19.07
N ASP A 151 4.13 9.47 -18.39
CA ASP A 151 5.15 10.31 -17.77
C ASP A 151 5.85 9.56 -16.62
N PHE A 152 5.10 8.78 -15.83
CA PHE A 152 5.66 7.90 -14.80
C PHE A 152 6.56 6.82 -15.38
N VAL A 153 6.16 6.14 -16.45
CA VAL A 153 6.98 5.11 -17.11
C VAL A 153 8.26 5.73 -17.67
N LYS A 154 8.16 6.89 -18.33
CA LYS A 154 9.34 7.63 -18.82
C LYS A 154 10.26 8.03 -17.67
N TRP A 155 9.72 8.51 -16.57
CA TRP A 155 10.49 8.84 -15.38
C TRP A 155 11.18 7.59 -14.80
N CYS A 156 10.51 6.44 -14.75
CA CYS A 156 11.14 5.18 -14.33
C CYS A 156 12.34 4.84 -15.22
N ASP A 157 12.21 4.98 -16.54
CA ASP A 157 13.31 4.74 -17.48
C ASP A 157 14.50 5.67 -17.23
N SER A 158 14.26 6.97 -17.07
CA SER A 158 15.32 7.94 -16.74
C SER A 158 15.98 7.70 -15.38
N ASN A 159 15.28 7.02 -14.48
CA ASN A 159 15.76 6.71 -13.12
C ASN A 159 16.23 5.26 -12.96
N HIS A 160 16.37 4.51 -14.05
CA HIS A 160 16.77 3.10 -14.03
C HIS A 160 15.88 2.22 -13.12
N LEU A 161 14.63 2.61 -12.92
CA LEU A 161 13.65 1.82 -12.18
C LEU A 161 12.96 0.85 -13.14
N HIS A 162 13.21 -0.43 -12.95
CA HIS A 162 12.62 -1.46 -13.82
C HIS A 162 11.20 -1.80 -13.37
N LEU A 163 10.20 -1.35 -14.14
CA LEU A 163 8.81 -1.72 -13.91
C LEU A 163 8.55 -3.17 -14.31
N ASN A 164 7.90 -3.95 -13.45
CA ASN A 164 7.45 -5.30 -13.76
C ASN A 164 6.03 -5.27 -14.35
N THR A 165 5.91 -5.17 -15.68
CA THR A 165 4.61 -5.14 -16.38
C THR A 165 3.73 -6.35 -16.07
N SER A 166 4.33 -7.52 -15.83
CA SER A 166 3.59 -8.75 -15.48
C SER A 166 2.96 -8.71 -14.08
N LYS A 167 3.54 -7.94 -13.15
CA LYS A 167 3.01 -7.72 -11.79
C LYS A 167 2.23 -6.43 -11.66
N THR A 168 2.40 -5.48 -12.57
CA THR A 168 1.54 -4.31 -12.68
C THR A 168 0.11 -4.74 -12.99
N LYS A 169 -0.85 -4.26 -12.19
CA LYS A 169 -2.28 -4.58 -12.33
C LYS A 169 -3.12 -3.33 -12.28
N GLU A 170 -4.22 -3.36 -13.02
CA GLU A 170 -5.24 -2.30 -12.98
C GLU A 170 -6.50 -2.81 -12.27
N LEU A 171 -6.97 -2.09 -11.27
CA LEU A 171 -8.29 -2.28 -10.66
C LEU A 171 -9.21 -1.15 -11.10
N VAL A 172 -10.39 -1.49 -11.62
CA VAL A 172 -11.38 -0.50 -12.10
C VAL A 172 -12.67 -0.64 -11.33
N MET A 173 -13.06 0.41 -10.59
CA MET A 173 -14.32 0.50 -9.87
C MET A 173 -15.28 1.38 -10.67
N ASP A 174 -16.37 0.79 -11.15
CA ASP A 174 -17.41 1.50 -11.89
C ASP A 174 -18.79 1.00 -11.46
N PHE A 175 -19.53 1.87 -10.77
CA PHE A 175 -20.87 1.58 -10.24
C PHE A 175 -21.99 2.11 -11.15
N ARG A 176 -21.66 2.63 -12.33
CA ARG A 176 -22.66 3.05 -13.32
C ARG A 176 -23.39 1.82 -13.86
N ARG A 177 -24.69 1.98 -14.13
CA ARG A 177 -25.51 0.90 -14.75
C ARG A 177 -25.01 0.55 -16.14
N LEU A 178 -24.68 1.58 -16.92
CA LEU A 178 -24.04 1.48 -18.22
C LEU A 178 -22.56 1.77 -18.04
N ARG A 179 -21.74 0.73 -18.22
CA ARG A 179 -20.29 0.80 -18.10
C ARG A 179 -19.70 0.98 -19.50
N PRO A 180 -19.19 2.16 -19.86
CA PRO A 180 -18.51 2.34 -21.13
C PRO A 180 -17.31 1.39 -21.19
N LEU A 181 -17.00 0.90 -22.40
CA LEU A 181 -15.80 0.12 -22.63
C LEU A 181 -14.59 1.04 -22.37
N MET A 182 -13.77 0.71 -21.37
CA MET A 182 -12.55 1.44 -21.09
C MET A 182 -11.38 0.68 -21.68
N ASP A 183 -10.69 1.30 -22.63
CA ASP A 183 -9.54 0.70 -23.29
C ASP A 183 -8.46 0.32 -22.27
N PRO A 184 -7.77 -0.81 -22.46
CA PRO A 184 -6.66 -1.18 -21.61
C PRO A 184 -5.54 -0.14 -21.66
N VAL A 185 -4.76 -0.08 -20.59
CA VAL A 185 -3.50 0.66 -20.57
C VAL A 185 -2.42 -0.24 -21.15
N ILE A 186 -1.60 0.30 -22.06
CA ILE A 186 -0.46 -0.39 -22.65
C ILE A 186 0.82 0.23 -22.07
N ILE A 187 1.67 -0.60 -21.47
CA ILE A 187 2.97 -0.19 -20.94
C ILE A 187 4.05 -1.01 -21.65
N ARG A 188 4.98 -0.33 -22.34
CA ARG A 188 6.07 -0.97 -23.10
C ARG A 188 5.60 -2.04 -24.12
N GLY A 189 4.41 -1.86 -24.70
CA GLY A 189 3.80 -2.81 -25.63
C GLY A 189 2.97 -3.92 -24.96
N ASP A 190 3.07 -4.08 -23.65
CA ASP A 190 2.27 -5.04 -22.89
C ASP A 190 0.94 -4.44 -22.46
N CYS A 191 -0.15 -5.18 -22.68
CA CYS A 191 -1.47 -4.84 -22.13
C CYS A 191 -1.48 -5.12 -20.62
N VAL A 192 -1.70 -4.08 -19.80
CA VAL A 192 -1.82 -4.26 -18.35
C VAL A 192 -3.06 -5.10 -18.04
N GLN A 193 -2.88 -6.12 -17.20
CA GLN A 193 -3.99 -6.97 -16.78
C GLN A 193 -4.93 -6.21 -15.84
N ARG A 194 -6.22 -6.14 -16.22
CA ARG A 194 -7.29 -5.70 -15.34
C ARG A 194 -7.69 -6.84 -14.39
N VAL A 195 -7.76 -6.56 -13.11
CA VAL A 195 -8.13 -7.52 -12.06
C VAL A 195 -9.39 -7.07 -11.33
N GLN A 196 -10.15 -8.03 -10.80
CA GLN A 196 -11.30 -7.76 -9.94
C GLN A 196 -10.91 -7.56 -8.48
N THR A 197 -9.78 -8.15 -8.07
CA THR A 197 -9.25 -8.07 -6.72
C THR A 197 -7.75 -7.84 -6.74
N TYR A 198 -7.25 -7.05 -5.79
CA TYR A 198 -5.82 -6.78 -5.64
C TYR A 198 -5.45 -6.63 -4.17
N LYS A 199 -4.35 -7.27 -3.75
CA LYS A 199 -3.82 -7.15 -2.39
C LYS A 199 -2.90 -5.94 -2.31
N TYR A 200 -3.42 -4.82 -1.84
CA TYR A 200 -2.64 -3.60 -1.62
C TYR A 200 -2.34 -3.44 -0.13
N LEU A 201 -1.07 -3.31 0.23
CA LEU A 201 -0.68 -2.98 1.60
C LEU A 201 -1.29 -3.91 2.67
N GLY A 202 -1.41 -5.20 2.34
CA GLY A 202 -1.96 -6.23 3.23
C GLY A 202 -3.48 -6.37 3.25
N VAL A 203 -4.23 -5.49 2.58
CA VAL A 203 -5.69 -5.51 2.46
C VAL A 203 -6.09 -5.95 1.05
N GLN A 204 -7.13 -6.79 0.93
CA GLN A 204 -7.69 -7.13 -0.39
C GLN A 204 -8.70 -6.05 -0.80
N LEU A 205 -8.41 -5.35 -1.88
CA LEU A 205 -9.33 -4.44 -2.53
C LEU A 205 -10.08 -5.19 -3.63
N ASP A 206 -11.35 -4.87 -3.82
CA ASP A 206 -12.19 -5.42 -4.87
C ASP A 206 -12.89 -4.33 -5.68
N ASP A 207 -13.25 -4.64 -6.93
CA ASP A 207 -13.88 -3.72 -7.88
C ASP A 207 -15.31 -3.30 -7.50
N LYS A 208 -15.93 -3.99 -6.54
CA LYS A 208 -17.27 -3.72 -5.99
C LYS A 208 -17.23 -2.95 -4.66
N LEU A 209 -16.06 -2.88 -4.04
CA LEU A 209 -15.84 -2.45 -2.65
C LEU A 209 -16.80 -3.14 -1.67
N ASP A 210 -17.11 -4.41 -1.92
CA ASP A 210 -17.99 -5.22 -1.06
C ASP A 210 -17.23 -5.95 0.05
N TRP A 211 -15.88 -5.95 -0.03
CA TRP A 211 -14.95 -6.50 0.94
C TRP A 211 -15.06 -8.01 1.18
N THR A 212 -15.78 -8.73 0.33
CA THR A 212 -15.96 -10.19 0.44
C THR A 212 -14.60 -10.89 0.30
N ALA A 213 -13.79 -10.47 -0.67
CA ALA A 213 -12.46 -11.05 -0.88
C ALA A 213 -11.52 -10.81 0.32
N ASN A 214 -11.56 -9.61 0.91
CA ASN A 214 -10.80 -9.30 2.12
C ASN A 214 -11.24 -10.15 3.30
N THR A 215 -12.54 -10.31 3.44
CA THR A 215 -13.16 -11.13 4.48
C THR A 215 -12.73 -12.57 4.41
N ASP A 216 -12.81 -13.18 3.23
CA ASP A 216 -12.42 -14.56 3.04
C ASP A 216 -10.93 -14.77 3.34
N ALA A 217 -10.08 -13.80 2.94
CA ALA A 217 -8.66 -13.82 3.24
C ALA A 217 -8.39 -13.72 4.77
N LEU A 218 -9.08 -12.81 5.46
CA LEU A 218 -8.99 -12.65 6.92
C LEU A 218 -9.49 -13.89 7.65
N CYS A 219 -10.62 -14.46 7.24
CA CYS A 219 -11.17 -15.69 7.82
C CYS A 219 -10.20 -16.87 7.65
N LYS A 220 -9.65 -17.08 6.44
CA LYS A 220 -8.64 -18.13 6.20
C LYS A 220 -7.39 -17.93 7.07
N LYS A 221 -6.88 -16.70 7.14
CA LYS A 221 -5.72 -16.34 7.98
C LYS A 221 -6.01 -16.56 9.46
N GLY A 222 -7.19 -16.16 9.94
CA GLY A 222 -7.64 -16.37 11.31
C GLY A 222 -7.77 -17.85 11.67
N GLN A 223 -8.39 -18.65 10.80
CA GLN A 223 -8.53 -20.11 11.01
C GLN A 223 -7.18 -20.82 11.07
N SER A 224 -6.25 -20.46 10.19
CA SER A 224 -4.88 -20.98 10.23
C SER A 224 -4.19 -20.68 11.57
N ARG A 225 -4.32 -19.46 12.09
CA ARG A 225 -3.74 -19.08 13.40
C ARG A 225 -4.46 -19.76 14.58
N LEU A 226 -5.78 -19.95 14.49
CA LEU A 226 -6.55 -20.69 15.48
C LEU A 226 -6.18 -22.17 15.54
N TYR A 227 -5.83 -22.78 14.41
CA TYR A 227 -5.31 -24.15 14.40
C TYR A 227 -4.04 -24.26 15.28
N PHE A 228 -3.10 -23.32 15.15
CA PHE A 228 -1.93 -23.28 16.03
C PHE A 228 -2.30 -23.05 17.49
N LEU A 229 -3.26 -22.16 17.78
CA LEU A 229 -3.75 -21.97 19.15
C LEU A 229 -4.33 -23.26 19.74
N ARG A 230 -5.13 -24.02 18.99
CA ARG A 230 -5.68 -25.32 19.42
C ARG A 230 -4.59 -26.35 19.64
N ARG A 231 -3.58 -26.37 18.77
CA ARG A 231 -2.41 -27.26 18.92
C ARG A 231 -1.58 -26.90 20.16
N LEU A 232 -1.39 -25.61 20.45
CA LEU A 232 -0.75 -25.16 21.68
C LEU A 232 -1.57 -25.55 22.92
N ALA A 233 -2.89 -25.43 22.85
CA ALA A 233 -3.77 -25.85 23.93
C ALA A 233 -3.68 -27.38 24.19
N SER A 234 -3.52 -28.20 23.14
CA SER A 234 -3.33 -29.65 23.31
C SER A 234 -2.03 -30.04 24.02
N PHE A 235 -1.05 -29.14 24.10
CA PHE A 235 0.18 -29.34 24.88
C PHE A 235 0.05 -28.88 26.35
N ASN A 236 -1.17 -28.61 26.83
CA ASN A 236 -1.43 -28.14 28.20
C ASN A 236 -0.67 -26.84 28.57
N ILE A 237 -0.46 -25.96 27.59
CA ILE A 237 0.11 -24.63 27.83
C ILE A 237 -0.86 -23.82 28.71
N CYS A 238 -0.32 -23.03 29.64
CA CYS A 238 -1.14 -22.26 30.58
C CYS A 238 -2.03 -21.21 29.88
N SER A 239 -3.20 -20.96 30.45
CA SER A 239 -4.22 -20.06 29.89
C SER A 239 -3.71 -18.65 29.59
N LYS A 240 -2.77 -18.13 30.40
CA LYS A 240 -2.14 -16.81 30.20
C LYS A 240 -1.38 -16.75 28.87
N MET A 241 -0.62 -17.79 28.55
CA MET A 241 0.16 -17.85 27.31
C MET A 241 -0.74 -18.10 26.09
N LEU A 242 -1.81 -18.90 26.24
CA LEU A 242 -2.83 -19.07 25.19
C LEU A 242 -3.56 -17.76 24.89
N LEU A 243 -3.93 -16.99 25.91
CA LEU A 243 -4.55 -15.67 25.73
C LEU A 243 -3.58 -14.69 25.04
N MET A 244 -2.31 -14.67 25.46
CA MET A 244 -1.28 -13.86 24.82
C MET A 244 -1.11 -14.24 23.34
N PHE A 245 -1.07 -15.53 23.01
CA PHE A 245 -1.01 -15.99 21.63
C PHE A 245 -2.25 -15.55 20.85
N TYR A 246 -3.45 -15.72 21.41
CA TYR A 246 -4.69 -15.29 20.77
C TYR A 246 -4.68 -13.79 20.46
N GLN A 247 -4.32 -12.94 21.42
CA GLN A 247 -4.28 -11.48 21.22
C GLN A 247 -3.20 -11.07 20.20
N THR A 248 -1.99 -11.62 20.31
CA THR A 248 -0.84 -11.20 19.50
C THR A 248 -0.84 -11.78 18.10
N ASN A 249 -1.45 -12.95 17.89
CA ASN A 249 -1.46 -13.63 16.60
C ASN A 249 -2.84 -13.68 15.97
N VAL A 250 -3.90 -14.07 16.68
CA VAL A 250 -5.23 -14.19 16.04
C VAL A 250 -5.87 -12.81 15.89
N LEU A 251 -6.00 -12.09 17.01
CA LEU A 251 -6.68 -10.79 17.04
C LEU A 251 -5.95 -9.75 16.19
N SER A 252 -4.62 -9.63 16.33
CA SER A 252 -3.81 -8.72 15.50
C SER A 252 -3.95 -8.98 13.98
N ALA A 253 -4.12 -10.24 13.55
CA ALA A 253 -4.36 -10.57 12.15
C ALA A 253 -5.71 -10.07 11.67
N LEU A 254 -6.73 -10.34 12.48
CA LEU A 254 -8.11 -10.08 12.15
C LEU A 254 -8.44 -8.60 12.21
N PHE A 255 -7.78 -7.83 13.07
CA PHE A 255 -8.01 -6.39 13.23
C PHE A 255 -7.04 -5.51 12.44
N TYR A 256 -6.14 -6.12 11.65
CA TYR A 256 -5.27 -5.38 10.76
C TYR A 256 -6.09 -4.51 9.78
N ALA A 257 -5.77 -3.22 9.72
CA ALA A 257 -6.47 -2.24 8.88
C ALA A 257 -8.01 -2.23 9.06
N VAL A 258 -8.52 -2.60 10.25
CA VAL A 258 -9.96 -2.63 10.56
C VAL A 258 -10.66 -1.29 10.33
N VAL A 259 -9.92 -0.18 10.36
CA VAL A 259 -10.45 1.15 10.05
C VAL A 259 -10.93 1.25 8.59
N CYS A 260 -10.35 0.47 7.67
CA CYS A 260 -10.72 0.47 6.25
C CYS A 260 -11.99 -0.35 5.96
N TRP A 261 -12.08 -1.55 6.53
CA TRP A 261 -13.12 -2.54 6.20
C TRP A 261 -14.07 -2.85 7.37
N GLY A 262 -13.79 -2.38 8.58
CA GLY A 262 -14.51 -2.76 9.80
C GLY A 262 -15.95 -2.30 9.83
N SER A 263 -16.36 -1.43 8.92
CA SER A 263 -17.76 -1.04 8.77
C SER A 263 -18.70 -2.18 8.38
N ILE A 264 -18.17 -3.21 7.73
CA ILE A 264 -18.90 -4.45 7.42
C ILE A 264 -19.38 -5.16 8.69
N MET A 265 -18.72 -4.91 9.82
CA MET A 265 -19.14 -5.44 11.14
C MET A 265 -20.52 -4.94 11.58
N LYS A 266 -21.09 -3.94 10.90
CA LYS A 266 -22.46 -3.47 11.12
C LYS A 266 -23.49 -4.23 10.29
N ASN A 267 -23.07 -5.19 9.44
CA ASN A 267 -23.95 -6.04 8.64
C ASN A 267 -24.01 -7.47 9.21
N PRO A 268 -25.09 -7.85 9.93
CA PRO A 268 -25.22 -9.18 10.53
C PRO A 268 -25.21 -10.34 9.52
N GLY A 269 -25.59 -10.07 8.27
CA GLY A 269 -25.62 -11.07 7.20
C GLY A 269 -24.25 -11.40 6.61
N HIS A 270 -23.20 -10.68 7.02
CA HIS A 270 -21.89 -10.83 6.42
C HIS A 270 -21.04 -11.95 7.10
N PRO A 271 -20.32 -12.81 6.37
CA PRO A 271 -19.61 -13.96 6.93
C PRO A 271 -18.66 -13.61 8.08
N LEU A 272 -17.93 -12.50 7.96
CA LEU A 272 -16.97 -12.05 8.99
C LEU A 272 -17.65 -11.69 10.32
N TYR A 273 -18.90 -11.19 10.28
CA TYR A 273 -19.67 -10.91 11.49
C TYR A 273 -19.92 -12.20 12.27
N SER A 274 -20.34 -13.26 11.58
CA SER A 274 -20.58 -14.58 12.19
C SER A 274 -19.31 -15.23 12.75
N VAL A 275 -18.17 -15.02 12.08
CA VAL A 275 -16.88 -15.57 12.51
C VAL A 275 -16.38 -14.85 13.76
N ILE A 276 -16.46 -13.52 13.80
CA ILE A 276 -16.06 -12.74 14.97
C ILE A 276 -17.03 -12.95 16.14
N SER A 277 -18.34 -13.04 15.91
CA SER A 277 -19.31 -13.29 16.98
C SER A 277 -19.11 -14.66 17.64
N ARG A 278 -18.88 -15.72 16.86
CA ARG A 278 -18.50 -17.05 17.38
C ARG A 278 -17.17 -17.03 18.15
N GLN A 279 -16.22 -16.18 17.75
CA GLN A 279 -14.95 -16.05 18.44
C GLN A 279 -15.05 -15.26 19.74
N ARG A 280 -15.94 -14.25 19.82
CA ARG A 280 -16.26 -13.52 21.05
C ARG A 280 -16.79 -14.46 22.14
N SER A 281 -17.68 -15.38 21.77
CA SER A 281 -18.25 -16.35 22.72
C SER A 281 -17.22 -17.35 23.29
N SER A 282 -16.09 -17.57 22.62
CA SER A 282 -15.07 -18.53 23.09
C SER A 282 -13.99 -17.92 24.01
N PHE A 283 -13.85 -16.59 24.09
CA PHE A 283 -12.72 -15.95 24.80
C PHE A 283 -13.06 -14.68 25.62
N SER A 284 -14.33 -14.49 26.02
CA SER A 284 -14.88 -13.38 26.85
C SER A 284 -15.53 -12.24 26.07
N ASP A 285 -16.73 -11.83 26.53
CA ASP A 285 -17.50 -10.66 26.08
C ASP A 285 -16.80 -9.30 26.31
N ARG A 286 -15.67 -9.26 27.02
CA ARG A 286 -15.00 -7.99 27.41
C ARG A 286 -14.12 -7.36 26.34
N LEU A 287 -13.96 -7.95 25.16
CA LEU A 287 -12.85 -7.56 24.28
C LEU A 287 -13.12 -6.51 23.21
N LEU A 288 -14.35 -6.07 22.92
CA LEU A 288 -14.58 -5.11 21.81
C LEU A 288 -15.83 -4.24 21.94
N SER A 289 -15.73 -3.07 22.59
CA SER A 289 -16.60 -1.92 22.31
C SER A 289 -15.92 -1.01 21.28
N LEU A 290 -15.83 -1.45 20.03
CA LEU A 290 -15.44 -0.57 18.93
C LEU A 290 -16.64 0.28 18.51
N SER A 291 -16.88 1.39 19.20
CA SER A 291 -17.77 2.46 18.70
C SER A 291 -17.01 3.28 17.65
N CYS A 292 -17.04 2.83 16.39
CA CYS A 292 -16.59 3.65 15.28
C CYS A 292 -17.79 4.43 14.71
N SER A 293 -17.78 5.75 14.91
CA SER A 293 -18.68 6.70 14.25
C SER A 293 -18.30 6.75 12.77
N THR A 294 -19.22 6.36 11.91
CA THR A 294 -19.05 6.32 10.45
C THR A 294 -20.24 7.01 9.81
N ASP A 295 -20.01 7.91 8.86
CA ASP A 295 -21.09 8.41 8.02
C ASP A 295 -21.40 7.42 6.91
N ARG A 296 -22.68 7.32 6.58
CA ARG A 296 -23.20 6.40 5.57
C ARG A 296 -23.14 7.08 4.21
N LEU A 297 -22.14 6.72 3.39
CA LEU A 297 -22.15 7.05 1.97
C LEU A 297 -22.77 5.89 1.20
N LYS A 298 -24.12 5.93 1.14
CA LYS A 298 -25.05 5.06 0.38
C LYS A 298 -24.88 3.53 0.55
N ARG A 299 -23.68 2.96 0.34
CA ARG A 299 -23.31 1.53 0.53
C ARG A 299 -21.96 1.28 1.22
N SER A 300 -21.13 2.30 1.44
CA SER A 300 -19.83 2.20 2.10
C SER A 300 -19.74 3.19 3.26
N PHE A 301 -18.91 2.86 4.24
CA PHE A 301 -18.75 3.64 5.45
C PHE A 301 -17.29 4.09 5.55
N LEU A 302 -17.08 5.38 5.80
CA LEU A 302 -15.77 5.94 6.12
C LEU A 302 -15.76 6.38 7.61
N PRO A 303 -14.67 6.16 8.36
CA PRO A 303 -14.54 6.64 9.74
C PRO A 303 -14.46 8.17 9.79
N HIS A 304 -15.11 8.77 10.79
CA HIS A 304 -15.29 10.22 10.92
C HIS A 304 -14.06 11.00 11.46
N ASN A 305 -12.93 10.35 11.76
CA ASN A 305 -11.84 10.95 12.56
C ASN A 305 -10.54 11.26 11.79
N MET A 306 -10.63 11.83 10.59
CA MET A 306 -9.49 12.54 9.98
C MET A 306 -9.90 13.95 9.55
N ARG A 307 -9.61 14.93 10.40
CA ARG A 307 -9.56 16.34 9.97
C ARG A 307 -8.27 16.53 9.17
N LEU A 308 -8.37 16.49 7.85
CA LEU A 308 -7.31 16.99 6.97
C LEU A 308 -7.25 18.51 7.11
N PHE A 309 -6.27 19.01 7.86
CA PHE A 309 -5.95 20.43 7.85
C PHE A 309 -5.30 20.78 6.52
N ASN A 310 -6.10 21.22 5.54
CA ASN A 310 -5.59 21.97 4.39
C ASN A 310 -5.10 23.32 4.89
N SER A 311 -3.80 23.44 5.16
CA SER A 311 -3.16 24.74 5.41
C SER A 311 -3.01 25.49 4.08
N THR A 312 -4.09 26.08 3.58
CA THR A 312 -3.98 27.29 2.76
C THR A 312 -3.99 28.49 3.69
N ARG A 313 -2.82 28.81 4.26
CA ARG A 313 -2.60 30.17 4.79
C ARG A 313 -2.49 31.11 3.60
N VAL A 314 -3.62 31.70 3.21
CA VAL A 314 -3.59 32.99 2.53
C VAL A 314 -3.23 34.02 3.59
N SER A 315 -1.95 34.39 3.63
CA SER A 315 -1.51 35.57 4.36
C SER A 315 -2.15 36.79 3.70
N LYS A 316 -3.13 37.38 4.37
CA LYS A 316 -3.50 38.78 4.17
C LYS A 316 -2.37 39.63 4.75
N CYS A 317 -1.64 40.33 3.90
CA CYS A 317 -1.32 41.73 4.13
C CYS A 317 -2.21 42.53 3.18
#